data_AF-A0A9W8B8S5-F1
#
_entry.id   AF-A0A9W8B8S5-F1
#
_cell.length_a   1.000
_cell.length_b   1.000
_cell.length_c   1.000
_cell.angle_alpha   90.00
_cell.angle_beta   90.00
_cell.angle_gamma   90.00
#
_symmetry.space_group_name_H-M   'P 1'
#
loop_
_entity.id
_entity.type
_entity.pdbx_description
1 polymer ?
#
loop_
_entity_poly.entity_id
_entity_poly.type
_entity_poly.pdbx_seq_one_letter_code
_entity_poly.pdbx_strand_id
1 'polypeptide(L)'
;AVYSMEKPGKVQLLSLADSQKDEPGDFSVLPDFRVRIVPVLGTMPAMFGVAMATHVLTEMAGFPTEPLAVKGRHALYTRIQSDVGVRESKMAAENGGPRMQMRVDDCGYMLEEIWRGRSAISGSTERLTLTRWHVDQPMAPFNCVCMTKTEADRHVKLIGSPEDHYPAETLAYIDRRLAEEKQLGAWR
;
A
#
# COMPACT_ATOMS: atom_id res chain seq x y z
N ALA A 1 12.64 6.05 6.78
CA ALA A 1 13.49 4.84 6.67
C ALA A 1 13.52 4.38 5.23
N VAL A 2 14.69 4.06 4.67
CA VAL A 2 14.85 3.52 3.30
C VAL A 2 15.07 2.02 3.39
N TYR A 3 14.34 1.23 2.61
CA TYR A 3 14.39 -0.23 2.67
C TYR A 3 14.16 -0.86 1.28
N SER A 4 14.62 -2.10 1.10
CA SER A 4 14.42 -2.84 -0.15
C SER A 4 13.06 -3.54 -0.16
N MET A 5 12.37 -3.50 -1.31
CA MET A 5 11.18 -4.29 -1.58
C MET A 5 11.50 -5.68 -2.18
N GLU A 6 12.79 -5.99 -2.36
CA GLU A 6 13.20 -7.30 -2.90
C GLU A 6 12.78 -8.43 -1.95
N LYS A 7 12.15 -9.46 -2.51
CA LYS A 7 11.77 -10.65 -1.73
C LYS A 7 13.03 -11.42 -1.32
N PRO A 8 13.21 -11.71 -0.01
CA PRO A 8 14.33 -12.53 0.46
C PRO A 8 14.33 -13.90 -0.21
N GLY A 9 15.53 -14.47 -0.45
CA GLY A 9 15.71 -15.87 -0.84
C GLY A 9 16.07 -16.14 -2.31
N LYS A 10 16.06 -15.12 -3.18
CA LYS A 10 16.56 -15.28 -4.57
C LYS A 10 18.08 -15.41 -4.63
N VAL A 11 18.79 -14.66 -3.79
CA VAL A 11 20.25 -14.69 -3.69
C VAL A 11 20.62 -15.36 -2.39
N GLN A 12 21.37 -16.46 -2.49
CA GLN A 12 21.88 -17.17 -1.33
C GLN A 12 23.26 -16.64 -0.95
N LEU A 13 23.65 -16.88 0.31
CA LEU A 13 25.03 -16.69 0.71
C LEU A 13 25.92 -17.59 -0.14
N LEU A 14 27.05 -17.05 -0.55
CA LEU A 14 28.11 -17.81 -1.20
C LEU A 14 28.47 -19.01 -0.30
N SER A 15 28.39 -20.24 -0.82
CA SER A 15 28.60 -21.49 -0.07
C SER A 15 30.06 -21.67 0.38
N LEU A 16 30.28 -22.10 1.63
CA LEU A 16 31.61 -22.40 2.17
C LEU A 16 32.35 -23.42 1.30
N ALA A 17 33.63 -23.17 1.03
CA ALA A 17 34.48 -24.20 0.43
C ALA A 17 34.61 -25.38 1.40
N ASP A 18 34.86 -26.59 0.90
CA ASP A 18 34.87 -27.79 1.75
C ASP A 18 35.89 -27.72 2.90
N SER A 19 37.02 -27.04 2.69
CA SER A 19 38.04 -26.79 3.71
C SER A 19 37.64 -25.78 4.80
N GLN A 20 36.57 -25.00 4.59
CA GLN A 20 36.14 -23.93 5.49
C GLN A 20 34.93 -24.32 6.34
N LYS A 21 34.49 -25.59 6.26
CA LYS A 21 33.30 -26.08 6.96
C LYS A 21 33.59 -26.46 8.42
N ASP A 22 34.81 -26.86 8.72
CA ASP A 22 35.19 -27.39 10.03
C ASP A 22 35.26 -26.29 11.11
N GLU A 23 35.82 -25.12 10.77
CA GLU A 23 35.91 -23.95 11.67
C GLU A 23 35.50 -22.66 10.94
N PRO A 24 34.18 -22.42 10.75
CA PRO A 24 33.71 -21.25 10.01
C PRO A 24 34.05 -19.92 10.69
N GLY A 25 34.09 -19.90 12.03
CA GLY A 25 34.29 -18.69 12.84
C GLY A 25 35.61 -17.98 12.58
N ASP A 26 36.66 -18.74 12.26
CA ASP A 26 38.01 -18.23 11.99
C ASP A 26 38.10 -17.42 10.69
N PHE A 27 37.09 -17.55 9.82
CA PHE A 27 37.00 -16.81 8.56
C PHE A 27 36.10 -15.56 8.67
N SER A 28 35.59 -15.23 9.87
CA SER A 28 34.86 -13.98 10.09
C SER A 28 35.82 -12.82 10.33
N VAL A 29 35.50 -11.65 9.77
CA VAL A 29 36.29 -10.42 9.96
C VAL A 29 36.13 -9.84 11.37
N LEU A 30 35.01 -10.12 12.03
CA LEU A 30 34.70 -9.64 13.38
C LEU A 30 34.01 -10.74 14.20
N PRO A 31 34.15 -10.74 15.53
CA PRO A 31 33.34 -11.58 16.42
C PRO A 31 31.85 -11.37 16.12
N ASP A 32 31.08 -12.46 16.06
CA ASP A 32 29.64 -12.49 15.75
C ASP A 32 29.21 -12.00 14.36
N PHE A 33 30.14 -11.64 13.47
CA PHE A 33 29.82 -11.37 12.07
C PHE A 33 29.63 -12.66 11.27
N ARG A 34 28.77 -12.61 10.24
CA ARG A 34 28.61 -13.72 9.32
C ARG A 34 29.84 -13.84 8.42
N VAL A 35 30.38 -15.04 8.33
CA VAL A 35 31.56 -15.44 7.51
C VAL A 35 31.42 -15.09 6.03
N ARG A 36 30.19 -15.00 5.52
CA ARG A 36 29.88 -14.71 4.12
C ARG A 36 28.95 -13.51 4.05
N ILE A 37 29.28 -12.58 3.18
CA ILE A 37 28.40 -11.48 2.78
C ILE A 37 27.58 -11.92 1.56
N VAL A 38 26.34 -11.43 1.48
CA VAL A 38 25.62 -11.46 0.20
C VAL A 38 26.41 -10.55 -0.76
N PRO A 39 26.80 -11.01 -1.96
CA PRO A 39 27.43 -10.13 -2.93
C PRO A 39 26.44 -9.02 -3.27
N VAL A 40 26.76 -7.79 -2.88
CA VAL A 40 25.90 -6.64 -3.14
C VAL A 40 26.41 -5.94 -4.38
N LEU A 41 25.52 -5.70 -5.36
CA LEU A 41 25.83 -4.80 -6.46
C LEU A 41 26.03 -3.40 -5.89
N GLY A 42 27.24 -2.83 -6.01
CA GLY A 42 27.61 -1.56 -5.34
C GLY A 42 26.68 -0.38 -5.64
N THR A 43 25.94 -0.42 -6.75
CA THR A 43 24.92 0.57 -7.08
C THR A 43 23.72 0.53 -6.13
N MET A 44 23.37 -0.62 -5.54
CA MET A 44 22.25 -0.73 -4.59
C MET A 44 22.50 0.08 -3.32
N PRO A 45 23.61 -0.10 -2.55
CA PRO A 45 23.92 0.76 -1.41
C PRO A 45 24.05 2.24 -1.79
N ALA A 46 24.60 2.55 -2.96
CA ALA A 46 24.70 3.92 -3.44
C ALA A 46 23.32 4.57 -3.62
N MET A 47 22.36 3.86 -4.23
CA MET A 47 20.97 4.34 -4.35
C MET A 47 20.32 4.57 -2.99
N PHE A 48 20.57 3.70 -2.01
CA PHE A 48 20.06 3.90 -0.65
C PHE A 48 20.64 5.17 -0.02
N GLY A 49 21.96 5.39 -0.14
CA GLY A 49 22.61 6.60 0.34
C GLY A 49 22.06 7.87 -0.32
N VAL A 50 21.86 7.85 -1.65
CA VAL A 50 21.28 8.98 -2.39
C VAL A 50 19.84 9.25 -1.96
N ALA A 51 19.02 8.21 -1.75
CA ALA A 51 17.65 8.37 -1.29
C ALA A 51 17.59 8.99 0.13
N MET A 52 18.46 8.54 1.04
CA MET A 52 18.57 9.11 2.39
C MET A 52 19.03 10.56 2.36
N ALA A 53 20.08 10.87 1.59
CA ALA A 53 20.60 12.23 1.47
C ALA A 53 19.56 13.20 0.90
N THR A 54 18.84 12.77 -0.15
CA THR A 54 17.74 13.56 -0.75
C THR A 54 16.65 13.86 0.28
N HIS A 55 16.26 12.87 1.09
CA HIS A 55 15.25 13.06 2.13
C HIS A 55 15.69 14.10 3.18
N VAL A 56 16.93 14.02 3.66
CA VAL A 56 17.46 14.99 4.63
C VAL A 56 17.55 16.40 4.03
N LEU A 57 18.03 16.52 2.78
CA LEU A 57 18.15 17.81 2.11
C LEU A 57 16.78 18.48 1.89
N THR A 58 15.77 17.71 1.51
CA THR A 58 14.41 18.22 1.31
C THR A 58 13.75 18.63 2.63
N GLU A 59 13.94 17.85 3.69
CA GLU A 59 13.52 18.21 5.05
C GLU A 59 14.16 19.52 5.51
N MET A 60 15.48 19.67 5.35
CA MET A 60 16.20 20.90 5.68
C MET A 60 15.75 22.10 4.87
N ALA A 61 15.39 21.90 3.60
CA ALA A 61 14.91 22.96 2.72
C ALA A 61 13.44 23.35 2.97
N GLY A 62 12.72 22.65 3.87
CA GLY A 62 11.29 22.82 4.05
C GLY A 62 10.49 22.37 2.83
N PHE A 63 11.06 21.52 1.97
CA PHE A 63 10.38 20.98 0.80
C PHE A 63 9.63 19.70 1.18
N PRO A 64 8.29 19.70 1.15
CA PRO A 64 7.51 18.55 1.58
C PRO A 64 7.70 17.36 0.63
N THR A 65 8.28 16.27 1.14
CA THR A 65 8.33 14.99 0.43
C THR A 65 7.41 13.99 1.12
N GLU A 66 6.51 13.36 0.36
CA GLU A 66 5.67 12.25 0.83
C GLU A 66 6.11 10.93 0.16
N PRO A 67 7.24 10.32 0.58
CA PRO A 67 7.66 9.04 0.02
C PRO A 67 6.64 7.95 0.39
N LEU A 68 5.95 7.41 -0.62
CA LEU A 68 4.98 6.34 -0.44
C LEU A 68 5.62 4.97 -0.65
N ALA A 69 5.29 4.05 0.25
CA ALA A 69 5.71 2.66 0.15
C ALA A 69 4.84 1.94 -0.89
N VAL A 70 5.27 1.90 -2.15
CA VAL A 70 4.63 1.03 -3.15
C VAL A 70 5.02 -0.41 -2.83
N LYS A 71 4.11 -1.11 -2.13
CA LYS A 71 4.41 -2.46 -1.60
C LYS A 71 4.36 -3.58 -2.65
N GLY A 72 3.93 -3.29 -3.88
CA GLY A 72 3.89 -4.26 -4.97
C GLY A 72 3.07 -5.52 -4.66
N ARG A 73 2.00 -5.37 -3.88
CA ARG A 73 1.19 -6.49 -3.36
C ARG A 73 0.19 -7.01 -4.41
N HIS A 74 0.68 -7.46 -5.57
CA HIS A 74 -0.18 -7.80 -6.71
C HIS A 74 -1.30 -8.79 -6.35
N ALA A 75 -0.99 -9.88 -5.63
CA ALA A 75 -2.01 -10.85 -5.18
C ALA A 75 -3.11 -10.21 -4.29
N LEU A 76 -2.75 -9.22 -3.47
CA LEU A 76 -3.71 -8.45 -2.68
C LEU A 76 -4.59 -7.60 -3.58
N TYR A 77 -4.00 -6.92 -4.56
CA TYR A 77 -4.73 -6.05 -5.49
C TYR A 77 -5.71 -6.86 -6.34
N THR A 78 -5.30 -8.01 -6.88
CA THR A 78 -6.18 -8.94 -7.61
C THR A 78 -7.32 -9.45 -6.74
N ARG A 79 -7.05 -9.79 -5.46
CA ARG A 79 -8.11 -10.16 -4.52
C ARG A 79 -9.11 -9.01 -4.32
N ILE A 80 -8.61 -7.80 -4.07
CA ILE A 80 -9.46 -6.62 -3.87
C ILE A 80 -10.30 -6.35 -5.11
N GLN A 81 -9.73 -6.45 -6.31
CA GLN A 81 -10.45 -6.29 -7.58
C GLN A 81 -11.60 -7.30 -7.70
N SER A 82 -11.34 -8.57 -7.40
CA SER A 82 -12.38 -9.62 -7.39
C SER A 82 -13.47 -9.33 -6.36
N ASP A 83 -13.09 -8.97 -5.12
CA ASP A 83 -14.03 -8.61 -4.06
C ASP A 83 -14.92 -7.41 -4.45
N VAL A 84 -14.34 -6.38 -5.08
CA VAL A 84 -15.07 -5.20 -5.58
C VAL A 84 -16.02 -5.60 -6.71
N GLY A 85 -15.54 -6.38 -7.68
CA GLY A 85 -16.36 -6.83 -8.82
C GLY A 85 -17.59 -7.62 -8.38
N VAL A 86 -17.48 -8.46 -7.36
CA VAL A 86 -18.61 -9.19 -6.77
C VAL A 86 -19.60 -8.24 -6.10
N ARG A 87 -19.12 -7.25 -5.33
CA ARG A 87 -20.00 -6.27 -4.65
C ARG A 87 -20.72 -5.38 -5.64
N GLU A 88 -20.01 -4.82 -6.61
CA GLU A 88 -20.57 -3.98 -7.65
C GLU A 88 -21.60 -4.74 -8.50
N SER A 89 -21.36 -6.03 -8.78
CA SER A 89 -22.34 -6.85 -9.48
C SER A 89 -23.63 -7.08 -8.68
N LYS A 90 -23.53 -7.23 -7.36
CA LYS A 90 -24.71 -7.35 -6.48
C LYS A 90 -25.47 -6.02 -6.40
N MET A 91 -24.77 -4.91 -6.16
CA MET A 91 -25.39 -3.59 -6.11
C MET A 91 -26.05 -3.20 -7.44
N ALA A 92 -25.42 -3.51 -8.57
CA ALA A 92 -26.00 -3.26 -9.89
C ALA A 92 -27.25 -4.12 -10.17
N ALA A 93 -27.32 -5.32 -9.60
CA ALA A 93 -28.51 -6.18 -9.71
C ALA A 93 -29.68 -5.68 -8.84
N GLU A 94 -29.39 -5.11 -7.68
CA GLU A 94 -30.39 -4.61 -6.72
C GLU A 94 -30.92 -3.21 -7.10
N ASN A 95 -30.03 -2.29 -7.47
CA ASN A 95 -30.38 -0.88 -7.65
C ASN A 95 -30.46 -0.44 -9.12
N GLY A 96 -30.04 -1.31 -10.05
CA GLY A 96 -29.84 -0.94 -11.45
C GLY A 96 -28.63 -0.02 -11.63
N GLY A 97 -27.83 -0.24 -12.66
CA GLY A 97 -26.69 0.62 -12.96
C GLY A 97 -25.57 -0.07 -13.73
N PRO A 98 -24.58 0.71 -14.21
CA PRO A 98 -23.45 0.17 -14.94
C PRO A 98 -22.57 -0.68 -14.01
N ARG A 99 -22.14 -1.84 -14.51
CA ARG A 99 -21.08 -2.62 -13.84
C ARG A 99 -19.76 -1.89 -14.04
N MET A 100 -19.32 -1.15 -13.03
CA MET A 100 -17.97 -0.59 -13.04
C MET A 100 -16.99 -1.72 -12.72
N GLN A 101 -16.02 -1.95 -13.62
CA GLN A 101 -14.91 -2.85 -13.37
C GLN A 101 -13.64 -2.03 -13.20
N MET A 102 -13.08 -2.06 -12.00
CA MET A 102 -11.74 -1.50 -11.74
C MET A 102 -10.67 -2.46 -12.24
N ARG A 103 -9.57 -1.93 -12.77
CA ARG A 103 -8.39 -2.74 -13.08
C ARG A 103 -7.65 -3.08 -11.77
N VAL A 104 -6.80 -4.10 -11.84
CA VAL A 104 -5.93 -4.47 -10.70
C VAL A 104 -5.01 -3.32 -10.30
N ASP A 105 -4.48 -2.59 -11.29
CA ASP A 105 -3.61 -1.44 -11.05
C ASP A 105 -4.36 -0.29 -10.36
N ASP A 106 -5.61 -0.03 -10.77
CA ASP A 106 -6.47 0.95 -10.10
C ASP A 106 -6.70 0.58 -8.64
N CYS A 107 -6.95 -0.71 -8.34
CA CYS A 107 -7.11 -1.18 -6.97
C CYS A 107 -5.83 -0.96 -6.14
N GLY A 108 -4.66 -1.20 -6.74
CA GLY A 108 -3.37 -0.97 -6.12
C GLY A 108 -3.13 0.52 -5.83
N TYR A 109 -3.41 1.37 -6.82
CA TYR A 109 -3.33 2.82 -6.71
C TYR A 109 -4.23 3.35 -5.57
N MET A 110 -5.52 3.02 -5.62
CA MET A 110 -6.49 3.43 -4.60
C MET A 110 -6.02 3.00 -3.20
N LEU A 111 -5.58 1.76 -3.06
CA LEU A 111 -5.15 1.23 -1.76
C LEU A 111 -3.88 1.92 -1.24
N GLU A 112 -2.83 1.99 -2.04
CA GLU A 112 -1.51 2.42 -1.56
C GLU A 112 -1.35 3.96 -1.61
N GLU A 113 -1.80 4.61 -2.69
CA GLU A 113 -1.59 6.04 -2.91
C GLU A 113 -2.64 6.89 -2.20
N ILE A 114 -3.93 6.55 -2.35
CA ILE A 114 -5.02 7.31 -1.70
C ILE A 114 -5.20 6.89 -0.25
N TRP A 115 -5.21 5.59 0.05
CA TRP A 115 -5.53 5.12 1.41
C TRP A 115 -4.32 4.68 2.25
N ARG A 116 -3.09 4.88 1.75
CA ARG A 116 -1.83 4.57 2.45
C ARG A 116 -1.78 3.14 3.01
N GLY A 117 -2.47 2.21 2.34
CA GLY A 117 -2.56 0.80 2.70
C GLY A 117 -3.27 0.52 4.02
N ARG A 118 -4.19 1.39 4.46
CA ARG A 118 -4.94 1.29 5.72
C ARG A 118 -6.43 1.53 5.50
N SER A 119 -7.24 0.99 6.40
CA SER A 119 -8.65 1.37 6.50
C SER A 119 -8.77 2.86 6.85
N ALA A 120 -9.63 3.58 6.14
CA ALA A 120 -10.00 4.95 6.44
C ALA A 120 -10.78 5.11 7.75
N ILE A 121 -11.38 4.01 8.24
CA ILE A 121 -12.22 4.02 9.43
C ILE A 121 -11.41 3.65 10.67
N SER A 122 -10.69 2.52 10.65
CA SER A 122 -9.98 2.00 11.83
C SER A 122 -8.46 2.16 11.77
N GLY A 123 -7.89 2.54 10.62
CA GLY A 123 -6.44 2.55 10.42
C GLY A 123 -5.80 1.14 10.32
N SER A 124 -6.59 0.07 10.41
CA SER A 124 -6.12 -1.30 10.29
C SER A 124 -5.48 -1.57 8.94
N THR A 125 -4.46 -2.43 8.91
CA THR A 125 -3.81 -2.90 7.67
C THR A 125 -4.30 -4.29 7.24
N GLU A 126 -5.20 -4.89 8.00
CA GLU A 126 -5.63 -6.27 7.82
C GLU A 126 -6.93 -6.37 7.03
N ARG A 127 -7.05 -7.44 6.23
CA ARG A 127 -8.28 -7.80 5.49
C ARG A 127 -8.93 -6.62 4.76
N LEU A 128 -8.11 -5.80 4.11
CA LEU A 128 -8.55 -4.59 3.41
C LEU A 128 -9.38 -4.90 2.17
N THR A 129 -10.28 -3.98 1.84
CA THR A 129 -11.08 -4.00 0.62
C THR A 129 -11.43 -2.56 0.23
N LEU A 130 -12.01 -2.40 -0.95
CA LEU A 130 -12.50 -1.12 -1.44
C LEU A 130 -14.03 -1.21 -1.57
N THR A 131 -14.73 -0.13 -1.24
CA THR A 131 -16.18 -0.01 -1.37
C THR A 131 -16.55 1.42 -1.73
N ARG A 132 -17.76 1.62 -2.24
CA ARG A 132 -18.33 2.96 -2.46
C ARG A 132 -18.39 3.70 -1.13
N TRP A 133 -18.10 5.01 -1.13
CA TRP A 133 -18.32 5.87 0.04
C TRP A 133 -19.80 6.25 0.14
N HIS A 134 -20.33 6.88 -0.91
CA HIS A 134 -21.76 7.06 -1.10
C HIS A 134 -22.32 5.88 -1.89
N VAL A 135 -23.12 5.04 -1.24
CA VAL A 135 -23.66 3.79 -1.81
C VAL A 135 -24.60 4.07 -2.99
N ASP A 136 -25.32 5.18 -2.94
CA ASP A 136 -26.24 5.69 -3.97
C ASP A 136 -25.52 6.24 -5.21
N GLN A 137 -24.22 6.54 -5.11
CA GLN A 137 -23.38 6.99 -6.22
C GLN A 137 -22.58 5.81 -6.82
N PRO A 138 -22.22 5.85 -8.11
CA PRO A 138 -21.43 4.78 -8.72
C PRO A 138 -20.03 4.70 -8.13
N MET A 139 -19.42 3.51 -8.19
CA MET A 139 -18.01 3.33 -7.86
C MET A 139 -17.15 4.19 -8.80
N ALA A 140 -16.33 5.04 -8.20
CA ALA A 140 -15.40 5.92 -8.90
C ALA A 140 -14.20 6.23 -7.98
N PRO A 141 -13.05 6.68 -8.52
CA PRO A 141 -11.89 7.06 -7.69
C PRO A 141 -12.24 8.05 -6.58
N PHE A 142 -13.14 9.00 -6.85
CA PHE A 142 -13.56 10.01 -5.87
C PHE A 142 -14.76 9.61 -5.00
N ASN A 143 -15.29 8.39 -5.20
CA ASN A 143 -16.38 7.81 -4.41
C ASN A 143 -16.00 6.41 -3.90
N CYS A 144 -14.73 6.18 -3.62
CA CYS A 144 -14.23 4.86 -3.23
C CYS A 144 -13.32 4.98 -2.02
N VAL A 145 -13.63 4.19 -0.98
CA VAL A 145 -12.94 4.21 0.31
C VAL A 145 -12.33 2.84 0.62
N CYS A 146 -11.16 2.85 1.26
CA CYS A 146 -10.57 1.63 1.80
C CYS A 146 -11.08 1.35 3.21
N MET A 147 -11.53 0.12 3.43
CA MET A 147 -12.03 -0.36 4.71
C MET A 147 -11.56 -1.80 4.95
N THR A 148 -11.65 -2.28 6.19
CA THR A 148 -11.63 -3.74 6.41
C THR A 148 -12.88 -4.37 5.81
N LYS A 149 -12.86 -5.68 5.50
CA LYS A 149 -14.07 -6.37 4.99
C LYS A 149 -15.28 -6.19 5.93
N THR A 150 -15.07 -6.29 7.25
CA THR A 150 -16.14 -6.15 8.25
C THR A 150 -16.65 -4.71 8.38
N GLU A 151 -15.81 -3.71 8.18
CA GLU A 151 -16.25 -2.31 8.07
C GLU A 151 -17.05 -2.08 6.80
N ALA A 152 -16.57 -2.55 5.64
CA ALA A 152 -17.29 -2.42 4.38
C ALA A 152 -18.67 -3.07 4.43
N ASP A 153 -18.77 -4.27 4.99
CA ASP A 153 -20.05 -5.00 5.12
C ASP A 153 -21.06 -4.31 6.07
N ARG A 154 -20.57 -3.49 7.01
CA ARG A 154 -21.42 -2.62 7.85
C ARG A 154 -21.78 -1.33 7.11
N HIS A 155 -20.81 -0.72 6.43
CA HIS A 155 -20.94 0.53 5.71
C HIS A 155 -22.02 0.48 4.62
N VAL A 156 -22.04 -0.60 3.81
CA VAL A 156 -23.04 -0.76 2.74
C VAL A 156 -24.48 -0.92 3.23
N LYS A 157 -24.68 -1.14 4.53
CA LYS A 157 -26.00 -1.29 5.17
C LYS A 157 -26.48 0.00 5.83
N LEU A 158 -25.66 1.06 5.82
CA LEU A 158 -26.06 2.36 6.35
C LEU A 158 -27.20 2.92 5.50
N ILE A 159 -28.17 3.55 6.16
CA ILE A 159 -29.31 4.19 5.52
C ILE A 159 -29.08 5.69 5.59
N GLY A 160 -29.05 6.36 4.44
CA GLY A 160 -28.74 7.79 4.36
C GLY A 160 -27.26 8.04 4.11
N SER A 161 -26.80 9.24 4.44
CA SER A 161 -25.45 9.69 4.09
C SER A 161 -24.41 9.13 5.07
N PRO A 162 -23.22 8.72 4.60
CA PRO A 162 -22.12 8.34 5.50
C PRO A 162 -21.78 9.39 6.57
N GLU A 163 -21.94 10.68 6.22
CA GLU A 163 -21.68 11.84 7.07
C GLU A 163 -22.51 11.82 8.36
N ASP A 164 -23.67 11.18 8.36
CA ASP A 164 -24.54 11.06 9.53
C ASP A 164 -24.08 9.95 10.50
N HIS A 165 -23.15 9.09 10.07
CA HIS A 165 -22.80 7.83 10.76
C HIS A 165 -21.36 7.77 11.26
N TYR A 166 -20.47 8.59 10.71
CA TYR A 166 -19.06 8.60 11.10
C TYR A 166 -18.68 9.85 11.90
N PRO A 167 -17.72 9.75 12.83
CA PRO A 167 -17.21 10.91 13.56
C PRO A 167 -16.63 11.97 12.63
N ALA A 168 -16.73 13.24 13.03
CA ALA A 168 -16.22 14.38 12.26
C ALA A 168 -14.73 14.26 11.89
N GLU A 169 -13.91 13.65 12.75
CA GLU A 169 -12.50 13.40 12.47
C GLU A 169 -12.30 12.42 11.30
N THR A 170 -13.11 11.35 11.24
CA THR A 170 -13.07 10.38 10.14
C THR A 170 -13.52 11.01 8.83
N LEU A 171 -14.57 11.83 8.87
CA LEU A 171 -15.06 12.58 7.70
C LEU A 171 -13.99 13.54 7.18
N ALA A 172 -13.41 14.35 8.07
CA ALA A 172 -12.33 15.27 7.71
C ALA A 172 -11.11 14.55 7.11
N TYR A 173 -10.78 13.37 7.62
CA TYR A 173 -9.72 12.54 7.04
C TYR A 173 -10.06 12.07 5.63
N ILE A 174 -11.26 11.52 5.41
CA ILE A 174 -11.72 11.03 4.10
C ILE A 174 -11.78 12.18 3.08
N ASP A 175 -12.41 13.30 3.45
CA ASP A 175 -12.54 14.48 2.62
C ASP A 175 -11.20 15.03 2.18
N ARG A 176 -10.23 15.11 3.11
CA ARG A 176 -8.87 15.53 2.81
C ARG A 176 -8.23 14.62 1.75
N ARG A 177 -8.33 13.30 1.89
CA ARG A 177 -7.72 12.35 0.94
C ARG A 177 -8.38 12.38 -0.43
N LEU A 178 -9.70 12.53 -0.49
CA LEU A 178 -10.43 12.65 -1.75
C LEU A 178 -10.17 14.00 -2.45
N ALA A 179 -10.01 15.09 -1.67
CA ALA A 179 -9.65 16.40 -2.19
C ALA A 179 -8.21 16.44 -2.73
N GLU A 180 -7.26 15.83 -2.02
CA GLU A 180 -5.87 15.65 -2.49
C GLU A 180 -5.86 14.91 -3.85
N GLU A 181 -6.60 13.81 -3.98
CA GLU A 181 -6.69 13.06 -5.24
C GLU A 181 -7.32 13.89 -6.36
N LYS A 182 -8.36 14.68 -6.08
CA LYS A 182 -8.95 15.59 -7.08
C LYS A 182 -7.94 16.62 -7.60
N GLN A 183 -7.10 17.15 -6.73
CA GLN A 183 -6.05 18.11 -7.13
C GLN A 183 -4.98 17.43 -7.98
N LEU A 184 -4.53 16.24 -7.59
CA LEU A 184 -3.52 15.48 -8.34
C LEU A 184 -4.03 15.00 -9.70
N GLY A 185 -5.30 14.62 -9.79
CA GLY A 185 -5.95 14.21 -11.04
C GLY A 185 -5.99 15.31 -12.11
N ALA A 186 -5.85 16.59 -11.73
CA ALA A 186 -5.79 17.70 -12.69
C ALA A 186 -4.45 17.75 -13.47
N TRP A 187 -3.43 17.03 -13.02
CA TRP A 187 -2.07 17.04 -13.58
C TRP A 187 -1.67 15.68 -14.19
N ARG A 188 -2.62 14.74 -14.33
CA ARG A 188 -2.44 13.42 -14.96
C ARG A 188 -3.24 13.32 -16.25
#